data_AF-A0A833QSX3-F1
#
_entry.id   AF-A0A833QSX3-F1
#
_cell.length_a   1.000
_cell.length_b   1.000
_cell.length_c   1.000
_cell.angle_alpha   90.00
_cell.angle_beta   90.00
_cell.angle_gamma   90.00
#
_symmetry.space_group_name_H-M   'P 1'
#
loop_
_entity.id
_entity.type
_entity.pdbx_description
1 polymer ?
#
loop_
_entity_poly.entity_id
_entity_poly.type
_entity_poly.pdbx_seq_one_letter_code
_entity_poly.pdbx_strand_id
1 'polypeptide(L)'
;MNPELSTCRSLYSSMIDNLSVVANALDSSQQGTARTYLSAALDKPDNCEGAFSEKQTTLVLSKENTNAKQLTAIALALLNM
;
A
#
# COMPACT_ATOMS: atom_id res chain seq x y z
N MET A 1 -0.60 -13.95 -18.75
CA MET A 1 -0.32 -12.86 -17.77
C MET A 1 0.75 -13.36 -16.82
N ASN A 2 1.76 -12.55 -16.51
CA ASN A 2 2.74 -12.86 -15.47
C ASN A 2 2.01 -12.86 -14.10
N PRO A 3 2.01 -13.97 -13.35
CA PRO A 3 1.20 -14.10 -12.13
C PRO A 3 1.64 -13.12 -11.04
N GLU A 4 2.91 -12.75 -10.98
CA GLU A 4 3.44 -11.78 -10.02
C GLU A 4 2.85 -10.37 -10.27
N LEU A 5 2.78 -9.95 -11.53
CA LEU A 5 2.09 -8.72 -11.92
C LEU A 5 0.59 -8.76 -11.60
N SER A 6 -0.05 -9.94 -11.69
CA SER A 6 -1.45 -10.09 -11.29
C SER A 6 -1.62 -9.93 -9.78
N THR A 7 -0.72 -10.50 -8.97
CA THR A 7 -0.72 -10.35 -7.51
C THR A 7 -0.52 -8.88 -7.13
N CYS A 8 0.48 -8.22 -7.71
CA CYS A 8 0.72 -6.79 -7.47
C CYS A 8 -0.48 -5.93 -7.86
N ARG A 9 -1.11 -6.20 -9.01
CA ARG A 9 -2.32 -5.49 -9.40
C ARG A 9 -3.43 -5.62 -8.35
N SER A 10 -3.66 -6.81 -7.81
CA SER A 10 -4.65 -7.03 -6.75
C SER A 10 -4.28 -6.30 -5.45
N LEU A 11 -3.01 -6.31 -5.06
CA LEU A 11 -2.52 -5.61 -3.87
C LEU A 11 -2.67 -4.09 -4.00
N TYR A 12 -2.34 -3.53 -5.16
CA TYR A 12 -2.52 -2.10 -5.44
C TYR A 12 -4.00 -1.71 -5.55
N SER A 13 -4.86 -2.56 -6.12
CA SER A 13 -6.31 -2.32 -6.09
C SER A 13 -6.81 -2.22 -4.64
N SER A 14 -6.43 -3.18 -3.80
CA SER A 14 -6.75 -3.16 -2.36
C SER A 14 -6.15 -1.96 -1.64
N MET A 15 -4.96 -1.51 -2.04
CA MET A 15 -4.35 -0.29 -1.51
C MET A 15 -5.21 0.94 -1.84
N ILE A 16 -5.68 1.08 -3.08
CA ILE A 16 -6.54 2.19 -3.52
C ILE A 16 -7.88 2.17 -2.75
N ASP A 17 -8.46 1.00 -2.56
CA ASP A 17 -9.69 0.84 -1.76
C ASP A 17 -9.46 1.30 -0.30
N ASN A 18 -8.35 0.87 0.31
CA ASN A 18 -7.97 1.31 1.65
C ASN A 18 -7.77 2.83 1.73
N LEU A 19 -7.06 3.43 0.77
CA LEU A 19 -6.84 4.88 0.73
C LEU A 19 -8.14 5.67 0.57
N SER A 20 -9.11 5.13 -0.16
CA SER A 20 -10.45 5.71 -0.26
C SER A 20 -11.18 5.70 1.10
N VAL A 21 -11.05 4.61 1.87
CA VAL A 21 -11.57 4.55 3.25
C VAL A 21 -10.85 5.55 4.15
N VAL A 22 -9.53 5.69 4.02
CA VAL A 22 -8.74 6.66 4.79
C VAL A 22 -9.23 8.09 4.54
N ALA A 23 -9.43 8.48 3.28
CA ALA A 23 -9.92 9.81 2.94
C ALA A 23 -11.28 10.11 3.61
N ASN A 24 -12.25 9.20 3.47
CA ASN A 24 -13.57 9.33 4.11
C ASN A 24 -13.48 9.38 5.65
N ALA A 25 -12.57 8.59 6.23
CA ALA A 25 -12.36 8.56 7.67
C ALA A 25 -11.74 9.86 8.19
N LEU A 26 -10.80 10.47 7.44
CA LEU A 26 -10.23 11.78 7.77
C LEU A 26 -11.30 12.88 7.72
N ASP A 27 -12.11 12.91 6.67
CA ASP A 27 -13.24 13.87 6.54
C ASP A 27 -14.25 13.73 7.68
N SER A 28 -14.46 12.49 8.14
CA SER A 28 -15.37 12.18 9.26
C SER A 28 -14.69 12.27 10.63
N SER A 29 -13.44 12.75 10.73
CA SER A 29 -12.64 12.81 11.96
C SER A 29 -12.47 11.46 12.68
N GLN A 30 -12.63 10.34 11.97
CA GLN A 30 -12.45 8.97 12.48
C GLN A 30 -10.98 8.55 12.37
N GLN A 31 -10.11 9.18 13.16
CA GLN A 31 -8.66 8.94 13.07
C GLN A 31 -8.26 7.47 13.32
N GLY A 32 -8.95 6.75 14.21
CA GLY A 32 -8.67 5.32 14.46
C GLY A 32 -8.91 4.45 13.22
N THR A 33 -9.99 4.72 12.49
CA THR A 33 -10.29 4.08 11.20
C THR A 33 -9.23 4.44 10.17
N ALA A 34 -8.90 5.73 10.03
CA ALA A 34 -7.86 6.19 9.11
C ALA A 34 -6.50 5.51 9.39
N ARG A 35 -6.08 5.40 10.66
CA ARG A 35 -4.82 4.72 11.05
C ARG A 35 -4.83 3.26 10.65
N THR A 36 -5.92 2.55 10.96
CA THR A 36 -6.05 1.11 10.66
C THR A 36 -5.91 0.84 9.16
N TYR A 37 -6.65 1.57 8.33
CA TYR A 37 -6.64 1.34 6.88
C TYR A 37 -5.36 1.84 6.21
N LEU A 38 -4.75 2.91 6.72
CA LEU A 38 -3.48 3.41 6.21
C LEU A 38 -2.31 2.47 6.55
N SER A 39 -2.29 1.89 7.76
CA SER A 39 -1.35 0.81 8.10
C SER A 39 -1.54 -0.40 7.20
N ALA A 40 -2.78 -0.82 6.93
CA ALA A 40 -3.03 -1.93 6.00
C ALA A 40 -2.62 -1.62 4.55
N ALA A 41 -2.66 -0.34 4.13
CA ALA A 41 -2.15 0.10 2.83
C ALA A 41 -0.61 0.06 2.77
N LEU A 42 0.07 0.34 3.89
CA LEU A 42 1.54 0.39 3.98
C LEU A 42 2.20 -0.95 3.65
N ASP A 43 1.54 -2.06 3.96
CA ASP A 43 2.06 -3.41 3.73
C ASP A 43 1.96 -3.86 2.26
N LYS A 44 1.10 -3.21 1.45
CA LYS A 44 0.80 -3.68 0.08
C LYS A 44 2.02 -3.62 -0.85
N PRO A 45 2.83 -2.55 -0.87
CA PRO A 45 4.03 -2.49 -1.69
C PRO A 45 5.08 -3.54 -1.33
N ASP A 46 5.30 -3.80 -0.04
CA ASP A 46 6.24 -4.84 0.41
C ASP A 46 5.76 -6.24 0.00
N ASN A 47 4.46 -6.51 0.13
CA ASN A 47 3.88 -7.78 -0.31
C ASN A 47 3.96 -7.98 -1.84
N CYS A 48 3.84 -6.90 -2.62
CA CYS A 48 4.05 -6.96 -4.07
C CYS A 48 5.50 -7.34 -4.37
N GLU A 49 6.45 -6.78 -3.62
CA GLU A 49 7.86 -7.08 -3.81
C GLU A 49 8.28 -8.47 -3.37
N GLY A 50 7.66 -8.97 -2.30
CA GLY A 50 7.76 -10.36 -1.89
C GLY A 50 7.44 -11.32 -3.03
N ALA A 51 6.36 -11.06 -3.77
CA ALA A 51 5.92 -11.91 -4.88
C ALA A 51 6.94 -12.04 -6.01
N PHE A 52 7.76 -11.01 -6.27
CA PHE A 52 8.84 -11.07 -7.26
C PHE A 52 10.11 -11.75 -6.72
N SER A 53 10.42 -11.50 -5.44
CA SER A 53 11.62 -12.03 -4.78
C SER A 53 11.62 -13.56 -4.67
N GLU A 54 10.46 -14.19 -4.50
CA GLU A 54 10.31 -15.65 -4.44
C GLU A 54 10.74 -16.37 -5.72
N LYS A 55 10.80 -15.67 -6.86
CA LYS A 55 11.08 -16.30 -8.16
C LYS A 55 12.32 -15.79 -8.89
N GLN A 56 13.15 -14.98 -8.23
CA GLN A 56 14.32 -14.33 -8.87
C GLN A 56 13.97 -13.59 -10.17
N THR A 57 12.72 -13.14 -10.30
CA THR A 57 12.25 -12.41 -11.48
C THR A 57 12.72 -10.96 -11.39
N THR A 58 13.05 -10.36 -12.54
CA THR A 58 13.44 -8.95 -12.60
C THR A 58 12.36 -8.07 -11.95
N LEU A 59 12.80 -7.28 -10.97
CA LEU A 59 11.98 -6.32 -10.23
C LEU A 59 11.62 -5.13 -11.12
N VAL A 60 10.49 -5.21 -11.81
CA VAL A 60 10.01 -4.14 -12.72
C VAL A 60 9.41 -2.96 -11.94
N LEU A 61 8.96 -3.17 -10.70
CA LEU A 61 8.14 -2.21 -9.94
C LEU A 61 8.80 -1.65 -8.67
N SER A 62 10.10 -1.86 -8.45
CA SER A 62 10.73 -1.48 -7.18
C SER A 62 10.75 -0.02 -6.84
N LYS A 63 10.81 0.83 -7.86
CA LYS A 63 10.71 2.27 -7.63
C LYS A 63 9.30 2.64 -7.17
N GLU A 64 8.29 2.09 -7.82
CA GLU A 64 6.88 2.33 -7.55
C GLU A 64 6.48 1.79 -6.16
N ASN A 65 6.95 0.60 -5.80
CA ASN A 65 6.73 0.01 -4.47
C ASN A 65 7.39 0.86 -3.38
N THR A 66 8.64 1.27 -3.57
CA THR A 66 9.36 2.14 -2.62
C THR A 66 8.63 3.46 -2.41
N ASN A 67 8.23 4.11 -3.50
CA ASN A 67 7.53 5.39 -3.43
C ASN A 67 6.17 5.26 -2.71
N ALA A 68 5.38 4.25 -3.06
CA ALA A 68 4.08 4.01 -2.44
C ALA A 68 4.21 3.77 -0.93
N LYS A 69 5.21 2.99 -0.52
CA LYS A 69 5.52 2.74 0.90
C LYS A 69 5.91 4.02 1.63
N GLN A 70 6.85 4.80 1.07
CA GLN A 70 7.32 6.04 1.71
C GLN A 70 6.20 7.06 1.89
N LEU A 71 5.37 7.28 0.86
CA LEU A 71 4.24 8.20 0.96
C LEU A 71 3.22 7.74 2.01
N THR A 72 2.92 6.44 2.05
CA THR A 72 1.99 5.88 3.05
C THR A 72 2.56 6.01 4.46
N ALA A 73 3.86 5.79 4.65
CA ALA A 73 4.53 5.94 5.93
C ALA A 73 4.52 7.40 6.42
N ILE A 74 4.77 8.37 5.52
CA ILE A 74 4.69 9.80 5.84
C ILE A 74 3.26 10.16 6.28
N ALA A 75 2.25 9.73 5.54
CA ALA A 75 0.86 9.99 5.90
C ALA A 75 0.50 9.39 7.28
N LEU A 76 1.00 8.18 7.59
CA LEU A 76 0.77 7.54 8.87
C LEU A 76 1.49 8.27 10.02
N ALA A 77 2.71 8.76 9.78
CA ALA A 77 3.44 9.57 10.75
C ALA A 77 2.66 10.86 11.08
N LEU A 78 2.16 11.57 10.05
CA LEU A 78 1.34 12.77 10.23
C LEU A 78 0.06 12.50 11.03
N LEU A 79 -0.57 11.35 10.80
CA LEU A 79 -1.79 10.96 11.51
C LEU A 79 -1.55 10.59 12.98
N ASN A 80 -0.30 10.30 13.36
CA ASN A 80 0.09 9.92 14.71
C ASN A 80 0.65 11.06 15.55
N MET A 81 0.81 12.26 14.98
CA MET A 81 1.12 13.50 15.71
C MET A 81 -0.09 13.99 16.51
#